data_AF-A0A3S0E922-F1
#
_entry.id   AF-A0A3S0E922-F1
#
_cell.length_a   1.000
_cell.length_b   1.000
_cell.length_c   1.000
_cell.angle_alpha   90.00
_cell.angle_beta   90.00
_cell.angle_gamma   90.00
#
_symmetry.space_group_name_H-M   'P 1'
#
loop_
_entity.id
_entity.type
_entity.pdbx_description
1 polymer ?
#
loop_
_entity_poly.entity_id
_entity_poly.type
_entity_poly.pdbx_seq_one_letter_code
_entity_poly.pdbx_strand_id
1 'polypeptide(L)' 'MAAKASDLTGVAREGYDAPSEASCPYIESSPSSMAWLTGQWLRKTGRTAPRDVRMSRGYTVRANDMLIDLRNPGSIARIN' A
#
# COMPACT_ATOMS: atom_id res chain seq x y z
N MET A 1 -15.03 18.30 -11.08
CA MET A 1 -14.91 16.83 -10.89
C MET A 1 -13.88 16.59 -9.81
N ALA A 2 -14.23 15.96 -8.70
CA ALA A 2 -13.22 15.49 -7.74
C ALA A 2 -12.36 14.45 -8.46
N ALA A 3 -11.04 14.61 -8.46
CA ALA A 3 -10.13 13.60 -8.99
C ALA A 3 -10.46 12.27 -8.32
N LYS A 4 -10.94 11.29 -9.09
CA LYS A 4 -11.18 9.93 -8.61
C LYS A 4 -9.88 9.49 -7.96
N ALA A 5 -9.87 9.33 -6.63
CA ALA A 5 -8.70 8.82 -5.92
C ALA A 5 -8.29 7.55 -6.65
N SER A 6 -7.12 7.58 -7.30
CA SER A 6 -6.70 6.54 -8.23
C SER A 6 -6.80 5.20 -7.52
N ASP A 7 -7.52 4.25 -8.11
CA ASP A 7 -7.55 2.88 -7.61
C ASP A 7 -6.15 2.29 -7.79
N LEU A 8 -5.51 1.95 -6.66
CA LEU A 8 -4.16 1.41 -6.59
C LEU A 8 -4.17 -0.08 -6.24
N THR A 9 -5.33 -0.73 -6.31
CA THR A 9 -5.48 -2.14 -5.94
C THR A 9 -4.59 -3.05 -6.79
N GLY A 10 -4.43 -2.75 -8.08
CA GLY A 10 -3.51 -3.48 -8.95
C GLY A 10 -2.06 -3.39 -8.47
N VAL A 11 -1.59 -2.18 -8.18
CA VAL A 11 -0.22 -1.93 -7.70
C VAL A 11 0.05 -2.59 -6.35
N ALA A 12 -0.93 -2.56 -5.45
CA ALA A 12 -0.80 -3.25 -4.16
C ALA A 12 -0.79 -4.77 -4.33
N ARG A 13 -1.54 -5.33 -5.28
CA ARG A 13 -1.49 -6.76 -5.60
C ARG A 13 -0.12 -7.17 -6.13
N GLU A 14 0.48 -6.38 -7.02
CA GLU A 14 1.85 -6.62 -7.47
C GLU A 14 2.84 -6.68 -6.30
N GLY A 15 2.70 -5.81 -5.30
CA GLY A 15 3.53 -5.86 -4.09
C GLY A 15 3.20 -7.04 -3.17
N TYR A 16 1.94 -7.45 -3.09
CA TYR A 16 1.52 -8.63 -2.34
C TYR A 16 2.04 -9.92 -2.97
N ASP A 17 2.07 -10.02 -4.30
CA ASP A 17 2.50 -11.21 -5.02
C ASP A 17 4.03 -11.28 -5.18
N ALA A 18 4.73 -10.16 -4.97
CA ALA A 18 6.17 -10.09 -5.04
C ALA A 18 6.87 -10.92 -3.93
N PRO A 19 8.07 -11.47 -4.21
CA PRO A 19 8.92 -12.09 -3.20
C PRO A 19 9.21 -11.16 -2.02
N SER A 20 9.51 -11.72 -0.84
CA SER A 20 9.68 -10.94 0.40
C SER A 20 10.88 -9.98 0.32
N GLU A 21 11.89 -10.34 -0.47
CA GLU A 21 13.12 -9.57 -0.68
C GLU A 21 13.03 -8.62 -1.88
N ALA A 22 11.88 -8.56 -2.58
CA ALA A 22 11.73 -7.68 -3.72
C ALA A 22 11.83 -6.20 -3.32
N SER A 23 12.50 -5.42 -4.16
CA SER A 23 12.52 -3.96 -4.05
C SER A 23 11.34 -3.35 -4.80
N CYS A 24 10.79 -2.26 -4.25
CA CYS A 24 9.71 -1.51 -4.91
C CYS A 24 10.21 -0.93 -6.25
N PRO A 25 9.54 -1.22 -7.39
CA PRO A 25 9.97 -0.72 -8.71
C PRO A 25 9.54 0.73 -8.97
N TYR A 26 8.68 1.29 -8.12
CA TYR A 26 8.12 2.63 -8.27
C TYR A 26 8.98 3.70 -7.61
N ILE A 27 8.83 4.94 -8.09
CA ILE A 27 9.47 6.13 -7.52
C ILE A 27 9.18 6.20 -6.02
N GLU A 28 10.23 6.43 -5.23
CA GLU A 28 10.14 6.57 -3.78
C GLU A 28 9.08 7.61 -3.37
N SER A 29 8.30 7.30 -2.34
CA SER A 29 7.20 8.16 -1.84
C SER A 29 6.10 8.52 -2.84
N SER A 30 6.07 7.94 -4.05
CA SER A 30 4.93 8.04 -4.95
C SER A 30 3.71 7.25 -4.41
N PRO A 31 2.47 7.60 -4.82
CA PRO A 31 1.29 6.80 -4.49
C PRO A 31 1.45 5.31 -4.86
N SER A 32 2.07 5.03 -6.01
CA SER A 32 2.31 3.66 -6.45
C SER A 32 3.31 2.92 -5.56
N SER A 33 4.40 3.57 -5.13
CA SER A 33 5.33 2.91 -4.19
C SER A 33 4.68 2.64 -2.84
N MET A 34 3.86 3.57 -2.32
CA MET A 34 3.13 3.34 -1.08
C MET A 34 2.11 2.20 -1.20
N ALA A 35 1.39 2.11 -2.31
CA ALA A 35 0.47 1.00 -2.55
C ALA A 35 1.21 -0.35 -2.66
N TRP A 36 2.33 -0.39 -3.39
CA TRP A 36 3.15 -1.59 -3.53
C TRP A 36 3.71 -2.06 -2.17
N LEU A 37 4.25 -1.13 -1.37
CA LEU A 37 4.73 -1.42 0.00
C LEU A 37 3.60 -1.88 0.93
N THR A 38 2.39 -1.36 0.75
CA THR A 38 1.19 -1.83 1.47
C THR A 38 0.92 -3.31 1.16
N GLY A 39 1.04 -3.71 -0.11
CA GLY A 39 0.95 -5.11 -0.55
C GLY A 39 1.95 -6.01 0.17
N GLN A 40 3.23 -5.63 0.16
CA GLN A 40 4.28 -6.38 0.85
C GLN A 40 4.03 -6.49 2.35
N TRP A 41 3.58 -5.40 2.99
CA TRP A 41 3.26 -5.42 4.41
C TRP A 41 2.08 -6.35 4.72
N LEU A 42 1.03 -6.35 3.90
CA LEU A 42 -0.10 -7.27 4.05
C LEU A 42 0.36 -8.73 3.94
N ARG A 43 1.20 -9.06 2.95
CA ARG A 43 1.79 -10.40 2.81
C ARG A 43 2.64 -10.78 4.01
N LYS A 44 3.59 -9.93 4.40
CA LYS A 44 4.52 -10.16 5.53
C LYS A 44 3.78 -10.41 6.84
N THR A 45 2.62 -9.79 7.02
CA THR A 45 1.81 -9.91 8.23
C THR A 45 0.73 -10.99 8.17
N GLY A 46 0.71 -11.82 7.11
CA GLY A 46 -0.26 -12.91 6.95
C GLY A 46 -1.69 -12.42 6.71
N ARG A 47 -1.86 -11.18 6.25
CA ARG A 47 -3.18 -10.62 5.94
C ARG A 47 -3.65 -11.05 4.55
N THR A 48 -4.95 -10.91 4.33
CA THR A 48 -5.58 -11.19 3.04
C THR A 48 -5.07 -10.25 1.95
N ALA A 49 -5.18 -10.69 0.70
CA ALA A 49 -4.78 -9.92 -0.47
C ALA A 49 -5.44 -8.51 -0.51
N PRO A 50 -4.80 -7.52 -1.15
CA PRO A 50 -5.27 -6.14 -1.14
C PRO A 50 -6.59 -5.94 -1.93
N ARG A 51 -7.50 -5.13 -1.35
CA ARG A 51 -8.78 -4.68 -1.90
C ARG A 51 -9.09 -3.24 -1.49
N ASP A 52 -9.84 -2.52 -2.33
CA ASP A 52 -10.18 -1.08 -2.19
C ASP A 52 -8.96 -0.22 -1.84
N VAL A 53 -7.85 -0.42 -2.57
CA VAL A 53 -6.61 0.28 -2.26
C VAL A 53 -6.62 1.66 -2.87
N ARG A 54 -6.48 2.68 -2.03
CA ARG A 54 -6.44 4.08 -2.46
C ARG A 54 -5.63 4.92 -1.48
N MET A 55 -5.05 6.00 -2.01
CA MET A 55 -4.44 7.01 -1.16
C MET A 55 -5.50 7.68 -0.27
N SER A 56 -5.10 7.94 0.96
CA SER A 56 -5.77 8.86 1.87
C SER A 56 -4.92 10.14 1.97
N ARG A 57 -4.90 10.83 3.11
CA ARG A 57 -4.10 12.03 3.33
C ARG A 57 -2.66 11.70 3.71
N GLY A 58 -1.70 12.45 3.17
CA GLY A 58 -0.28 12.28 3.50
C GLY A 58 0.23 10.88 3.15
N TYR A 59 0.99 10.28 4.07
CA TYR A 59 1.61 8.96 3.91
C TYR A 59 0.68 7.81 4.30
N THR A 60 -0.64 7.96 4.10
CA THR A 60 -1.61 6.95 4.50
C THR A 60 -2.33 6.32 3.32
N VAL A 61 -2.52 5.01 3.38
CA VAL A 61 -3.22 4.19 2.38
C VAL A 61 -4.40 3.51 3.03
N ARG A 62 -5.56 3.53 2.37
CA ARG A 62 -6.68 2.67 2.72
C ARG A 62 -6.55 1.35 1.98
N ALA A 63 -6.71 0.23 2.67
CA ALA A 63 -6.75 -1.11 2.09
C ALA A 63 -7.50 -2.06 3.03
N ASN A 64 -8.35 -2.93 2.50
CA ASN A 64 -9.06 -3.97 3.28
C ASN A 64 -9.82 -3.41 4.50
N ASP A 65 -10.48 -2.25 4.33
CA ASP A 65 -11.18 -1.53 5.40
C ASP A 65 -10.26 -1.03 6.55
N MET A 66 -8.94 -0.97 6.31
CA MET A 66 -7.95 -0.43 7.23
C MET A 66 -7.37 0.87 6.69
N LEU A 67 -6.92 1.74 7.59
CA LEU A 67 -6.00 2.83 7.29
C LEU A 67 -4.59 2.41 7.72
N ILE A 68 -3.61 2.63 6.86
CA ILE A 68 -2.22 2.17 7.05
C ILE A 68 -1.30 3.37 6.91
N ASP A 69 -0.38 3.56 7.86
CA ASP A 69 0.64 4.61 7.83
C ASP A 69 1.94 4.06 7.25
N LEU A 70 2.48 4.77 6.25
CA LEU A 70 3.71 4.48 5.54
C LEU A 70 4.77 5.58 5.71
N ARG A 71 4.58 6.52 6.64
CA ARG A 71 5.55 7.61 6.88
C ARG A 71 6.96 7.10 7.16
N ASN A 72 7.07 5.95 7.81
CA ASN A 72 8.32 5.25 8.01
C ASN A 72 8.23 3.83 7.41
N PRO A 73 8.95 3.55 6.31
CA PRO A 73 8.95 2.24 5.67
C PRO A 73 9.38 1.10 6.60
N GLY A 74 10.21 1.37 7.61
CA GLY A 74 10.65 0.39 8.60
C GLY A 74 9.60 0.06 9.66
N SER A 75 8.53 0.85 9.78
CA SER A 75 7.50 0.70 10.82
C SER A 75 6.09 0.91 10.26
N ILE A 76 5.81 0.31 9.10
CA ILE A 76 4.47 0.32 8.51
C ILE A 76 3.48 -0.33 9.48
N ALA A 77 2.39 0.37 9.77
CA ALA A 77 1.40 -0.09 10.75
C ALA A 77 -0.02 0.32 10.33
N ARG A 78 -1.00 -0.50 10.75
CA ARG A 78 -2.40 -0.08 10.74
C ARG A 78 -2.59 1.02 11.78
N ILE A 79 -3.29 2.08 11.39
CA ILE A 79 -3.75 3.16 12.26
C ILE A 79 -5.28 3.29 12.12
N ASN A 80 -5.96 3.74 13.16
CA ASN A 80 -7.44 3.87 13.14
C ASN A 80 -7.89 5.03 12.28
#